data_AF-A0A0Q5Z689-F1
#
_entry.id   AF-A0A0Q5Z689-F1
#
_cell.length_a   1.000
_cell.length_b   1.000
_cell.length_c   1.000
_cell.angle_alpha   90.00
_cell.angle_beta   90.00
_cell.angle_gamma   90.00
#
_symmetry.space_group_name_H-M   'P 1'
#
loop_
_entity.id
_entity.type
_entity.pdbx_description
1 polymer ?
#
loop_
_entity_poly.entity_id
_entity_poly.type
_entity_poly.pdbx_seq_one_letter_code
_entity_poly.pdbx_strand_id
1 'polypeptide(L)' 'MAEIINLRAARKAKARGEKEETAKGNRILFGRPKKARTLAEAKKAIEVSRHEGHKLVGRDEEG' A
#
# COMPACT_ATOMS: atom_id res chain seq x y z
N MET A 1 37.94 -17.73 -16.52
CA MET A 1 37.70 -16.46 -17.26
C MET A 1 36.73 -15.65 -16.42
N ALA A 2 37.14 -14.48 -15.93
CA ALA A 2 36.27 -13.66 -15.08
C ALA A 2 35.45 -12.72 -15.96
N GLU A 3 34.15 -12.64 -15.71
CA GLU A 3 33.26 -11.72 -16.41
C GLU A 3 33.46 -10.31 -15.87
N ILE A 4 34.01 -9.43 -16.69
CA ILE A 4 34.27 -8.03 -16.32
C ILE A 4 32.95 -7.26 -16.47
N ILE A 5 32.26 -7.06 -15.35
CA ILE A 5 31.00 -6.30 -15.34
C ILE A 5 31.22 -4.83 -15.01
N ASN A 6 30.45 -3.96 -15.66
CA ASN A 6 30.46 -2.53 -15.36
C ASN A 6 29.55 -2.23 -14.15
N LEU A 7 30.15 -1.98 -12.99
CA LEU A 7 29.43 -1.69 -11.76
C LEU A 7 28.57 -0.41 -11.83
N ARG A 8 28.97 0.59 -12.62
CA ARG A 8 28.17 1.81 -12.83
C ARG A 8 26.87 1.49 -13.56
N ALA A 9 26.94 0.67 -14.60
CA ALA A 9 25.76 0.23 -15.35
C ALA A 9 24.82 -0.59 -14.45
N ALA A 10 25.37 -1.51 -13.66
CA ALA A 10 24.62 -2.33 -12.71
C ALA A 10 23.88 -1.47 -11.66
N ARG A 11 24.57 -0.49 -11.04
CA ARG A 11 23.95 0.44 -10.08
C ARG A 11 22.84 1.27 -10.73
N LYS A 12 23.06 1.75 -11.96
CA LYS A 12 22.05 2.53 -12.71
C LYS A 12 20.82 1.68 -13.09
N ALA A 13 21.02 0.40 -13.36
CA ALA A 13 19.92 -0.53 -13.61
C ALA A 13 19.10 -0.76 -12.33
N LYS A 14 19.77 -1.01 -11.19
CA LYS A 14 19.11 -1.16 -9.89
C LYS A 14 18.27 0.07 -9.52
N ALA A 15 18.86 1.26 -9.61
CA ALA A 15 18.18 2.51 -9.32
C ALA A 15 16.98 2.79 -10.26
N ARG A 16 17.01 2.31 -11.50
CA ARG A 16 15.87 2.38 -12.42
C ARG A 16 14.77 1.39 -12.01
N GLY A 17 15.13 0.16 -11.66
CA GLY A 17 14.18 -0.85 -11.17
C GLY A 17 13.43 -0.38 -9.92
N GLU A 18 14.13 0.18 -8.94
CA GLU A 18 13.51 0.71 -7.71
C GLU A 18 12.51 1.85 -8.01
N LYS A 19 12.84 2.74 -8.96
CA LYS A 19 11.93 3.80 -9.42
C LYS A 19 10.71 3.24 -10.16
N GLU A 20 10.87 2.16 -10.91
CA GLU A 20 9.75 1.51 -11.59
C GLU A 20 8.82 0.80 -10.62
N GLU A 21 9.35 0.10 -9.61
CA GLU A 21 8.54 -0.55 -8.57
C GLU A 21 7.75 0.46 -7.75
N THR A 22 8.38 1.55 -7.32
CA THR A 22 7.67 2.65 -6.64
C THR A 22 6.61 3.28 -7.54
N ALA A 23 6.89 3.49 -8.83
CA ALA A 23 5.90 3.99 -9.77
C ALA A 23 4.72 3.02 -9.98
N LYS A 24 4.96 1.71 -10.02
CA LYS A 24 3.90 0.68 -10.09
C LYS A 24 3.01 0.74 -8.83
N GLY A 25 3.61 0.81 -7.65
CA GLY A 25 2.88 0.99 -6.39
C GLY A 25 2.02 2.25 -6.41
N ASN A 26 2.59 3.37 -6.87
CA ASN A 26 1.87 4.63 -6.97
C ASN A 26 0.74 4.60 -8.01
N ARG A 27 0.88 3.91 -9.14
CA ARG A 27 -0.22 3.72 -10.10
C ARG A 27 -1.37 2.93 -9.49
N ILE A 28 -1.08 1.92 -8.67
CA ILE A 28 -2.12 1.13 -8.00
C ILE A 28 -2.81 1.96 -6.92
N LEU A 29 -2.04 2.70 -6.12
CA LEU A 29 -2.54 3.52 -5.01
C LEU A 29 -3.29 4.76 -5.50
N PHE A 30 -2.73 5.48 -6.48
CA PHE A 30 -3.17 6.81 -6.93
C PHE A 30 -3.75 6.85 -8.35
N GLY A 31 -3.53 5.83 -9.18
CA GLY A 31 -4.07 5.76 -10.54
C GLY A 31 -5.53 5.30 -10.62
N ARG A 32 -6.16 4.97 -9.48
CA ARG A 32 -7.59 4.67 -9.45
C ARG A 32 -8.42 5.95 -9.60
N PRO A 33 -9.46 5.96 -10.45
CA PRO A 33 -10.32 7.13 -10.62
C PRO A 33 -10.97 7.51 -9.29
N LYS A 34 -11.21 8.81 -9.08
CA LYS A 34 -11.76 9.37 -7.83
C LYS A 34 -13.01 8.61 -7.35
N LYS A 35 -13.91 8.24 -8.27
CA LYS A 35 -15.13 7.46 -7.99
C LYS A 35 -14.85 6.08 -7.37
N ALA A 36 -13.77 5.41 -7.78
CA ALA A 36 -13.38 4.11 -7.23
C ALA A 36 -12.73 4.23 -5.85
N ARG A 37 -11.98 5.31 -5.61
CA ARG A 37 -11.42 5.63 -4.28
C ARG A 37 -12.51 5.92 -3.26
N THR A 38 -13.46 6.81 -3.60
CA THR A 38 -14.56 7.18 -2.70
C THR A 38 -15.46 5.99 -2.36
N LEU A 39 -15.71 5.09 -3.31
CA LEU A 39 -16.49 3.88 -3.06
C LEU A 39 -15.78 2.92 -2.08
N ALA A 40 -14.46 2.75 -2.23
CA ALA A 40 -13.68 1.91 -1.31
C ALA A 40 -13.60 2.52 0.10
N GLU A 41 -13.46 3.83 0.21
CA GLU A 41 -13.49 4.57 1.48
C GLU A 41 -14.86 4.47 2.16
N ALA A 42 -15.95 4.67 1.42
CA ALA A 42 -17.31 4.51 1.95
C ALA A 42 -17.58 3.08 2.45
N LYS A 43 -17.12 2.06 1.71
CA LYS A 43 -17.21 0.67 2.16
C LYS A 43 -16.43 0.44 3.46
N LYS A 44 -15.19 0.94 3.56
CA LYS A 44 -14.41 0.85 4.79
C LYS A 44 -15.09 1.54 5.96
N ALA A 45 -15.67 2.72 5.74
CA ALA A 45 -16.38 3.46 6.79
C ALA A 45 -17.60 2.68 7.32
N ILE A 46 -18.37 2.04 6.43
CA ILE A 46 -19.50 1.19 6.82
C ILE A 46 -19.02 -0.02 7.63
N GLU A 47 -17.96 -0.69 7.18
CA GLU A 47 -17.41 -1.84 7.92
C GLU A 47 -16.85 -1.43 9.28
N VAL A 48 -16.13 -0.31 9.38
CA VAL A 48 -15.67 0.24 10.65
C VAL A 48 -16.84 0.56 11.56
N SER A 49 -17.86 1.26 11.05
CA SER A 49 -19.07 1.58 11.84
C SER A 49 -19.80 0.33 12.31
N ARG A 50 -19.86 -0.74 11.50
CA ARG A 50 -20.40 -2.05 11.91
C ARG A 50 -19.55 -2.67 13.01
N HIS A 51 -18.24 -2.74 12.83
CA HIS A 51 -17.33 -3.31 13.83
C HIS A 51 -17.36 -2.55 15.16
N GLU A 52 -17.37 -1.22 15.12
CA GLU A 52 -17.43 -0.36 16.30
C GLU A 52 -18.80 -0.41 16.98
N GLY A 53 -19.90 -0.44 16.21
CA GLY A 53 -21.26 -0.58 16.76
C GLY A 53 -21.53 -1.94 17.40
N HIS A 54 -20.79 -2.98 17.00
CA HIS A 54 -20.83 -4.32 17.60
C HIS A 54 -19.70 -4.54 18.63
N LYS A 55 -18.90 -3.52 18.94
CA LYS A 55 -17.91 -3.62 20.00
C LYS A 55 -18.65 -3.71 21.33
N LEU A 56 -18.68 -4.92 21.91
CA LEU A 56 -18.99 -5.07 23.33
C LEU A 56 -17.90 -4.33 24.11
N VAL A 57 -18.16 -3.07 24.44
CA VAL A 57 -17.56 -2.43 25.63
C VAL A 57 -18.20 -3.08 26.85
N GLY A 58 -17.88 -4.35 27.04
CA GLY A 58 -18.35 -5.19 28.13
C GLY A 58 -17.18 -5.50 29.05
N ARG A 59 -17.05 -4.68 30.09
CA ARG A 59 -16.70 -5.11 31.46
C ARG A 59 -15.49 -6.05 31.60
N ASP A 60 -14.28 -5.55 31.36
CA ASP A 60 -13.02 -6.14 31.84
C ASP A 60 -11.97 -5.04 32.16
N GLU A 61 -12.39 -3.92 32.74
CA GLU A 61 -11.53 -2.84 33.27
C GLU A 61 -11.89 -2.54 34.74
N GLU A 62 -12.29 -3.55 35.51
CA GLU A 62 -12.26 -3.52 36.98
C GLU A 62 -11.73 -4.87 37.47
N GLY A 63 -10.45 -4.88 37.84
CA GLY A 63 -9.69 -6.02 38.36
C GLY A 63 -8.25 -5.64 38.63
#